data_AF-A0A396I4Z5-F1
#
_entry.id   AF-A0A396I4Z5-F1
#
_cell.length_a   1.000
_cell.length_b   1.000
_cell.length_c   1.000
_cell.angle_alpha   90.00
_cell.angle_beta   90.00
_cell.angle_gamma   90.00
#
_symmetry.space_group_name_H-M   'P 1'
#
loop_
_entity.id
_entity.type
_entity.pdbx_description
1 polymer ?
#
loop_
_entity_poly.entity_id
_entity_poly.type
_entity_poly.pdbx_seq_one_letter_code
_entity_poly.pdbx_strand_id
1 'polypeptide(L)'
;MQLQLYLVQHIFLLLGLVILQKITTYIIQDLYALGARKIGVTMLPPIGCIPIIITLYGSGNNKCVEEINDVALNFNKKLNFTTENLVKMLSGLNLVFFDLYQPLYELVTKPSNYGFFEARKGCCASGLVEVGFTCNRKSIGTCANASEYVFWDSLHPTQATNKFLIDRLIPAIISLVYN
;
A
#
# COMPACT_ATOMS: atom_id res chain seq x y z
N MET A 1 -17.41 -16.02 19.95
CA MET A 1 -17.96 -15.29 18.80
C MET A 1 -16.93 -14.39 18.11
N GLN A 2 -16.12 -13.59 18.84
CA GLN A 2 -15.03 -12.77 18.28
C GLN A 2 -13.93 -13.59 17.55
N LEU A 3 -13.47 -14.72 18.12
CA LEU A 3 -12.49 -15.59 17.44
C LEU A 3 -13.00 -16.18 16.11
N GLN A 4 -14.31 -16.45 16.01
CA GLN A 4 -14.91 -17.05 14.82
C GLN A 4 -15.08 -16.01 13.70
N LEU A 5 -15.40 -14.75 14.04
CA LEU A 5 -15.35 -13.63 13.11
C LEU A 5 -13.91 -13.35 12.63
N TYR A 6 -12.92 -13.36 13.54
CA TYR A 6 -11.50 -13.19 13.20
C TYR A 6 -11.00 -14.29 12.25
N LEU A 7 -11.34 -15.56 12.51
CA LEU A 7 -10.93 -16.68 11.67
C LEU A 7 -11.54 -16.58 10.27
N VAL A 8 -12.83 -16.24 10.19
CA VAL A 8 -13.53 -16.05 8.92
C VAL A 8 -12.96 -14.86 8.15
N GLN A 9 -12.67 -13.75 8.83
CA GLN A 9 -12.08 -12.56 8.22
C GLN A 9 -10.63 -12.78 7.78
N HIS A 10 -9.82 -13.52 8.54
CA HIS A 10 -8.50 -13.98 8.10
C HIS A 10 -8.58 -14.88 6.88
N ILE A 11 -9.54 -15.82 6.82
CA ILE A 11 -9.74 -16.68 5.65
C ILE A 11 -10.14 -15.85 4.42
N PHE A 12 -11.06 -14.88 4.55
CA PHE A 12 -11.43 -13.99 3.44
C PHE A 12 -10.27 -13.12 2.96
N LEU A 13 -9.47 -12.57 3.88
CA LEU A 13 -8.26 -11.79 3.54
C LEU A 13 -7.22 -12.67 2.84
N LEU A 14 -6.97 -13.87 3.33
CA LEU A 14 -6.01 -14.81 2.74
C LEU A 14 -6.46 -15.29 1.35
N LEU A 15 -7.75 -15.61 1.17
CA LEU A 15 -8.32 -15.97 -0.13
C LEU A 15 -8.24 -14.79 -1.10
N GLY A 16 -8.56 -13.58 -0.65
CA GLY A 16 -8.43 -12.35 -1.44
C GLY A 16 -7.00 -12.14 -1.93
N LEU A 17 -6.00 -12.34 -1.07
CA LEU A 17 -4.60 -12.20 -1.46
C LEU A 17 -4.12 -13.29 -2.44
N VAL A 18 -4.56 -14.53 -2.29
CA VAL A 18 -4.24 -15.60 -3.26
C VAL A 18 -4.86 -15.28 -4.62
N ILE A 19 -6.11 -14.79 -4.63
CA ILE A 19 -6.77 -14.34 -5.85
C ILE A 19 -5.98 -13.18 -6.48
N LEU A 20 -5.59 -12.18 -5.70
CA LEU A 20 -4.79 -11.04 -6.19
C LEU A 20 -3.43 -11.47 -6.76
N GLN A 21 -2.77 -12.43 -6.13
CA GLN A 21 -1.49 -12.97 -6.63
C GLN A 21 -1.69 -13.66 -8.00
N LYS A 22 -2.75 -14.48 -8.13
CA LYS A 22 -3.10 -15.13 -9.40
C LYS A 22 -3.47 -14.10 -10.46
N ILE A 23 -4.32 -13.13 -10.15
CA ILE A 23 -4.71 -12.05 -11.06
C ILE A 23 -3.47 -11.28 -11.54
N THR A 24 -2.56 -10.95 -10.63
CA THR A 24 -1.31 -10.25 -10.99
C THR A 24 -0.48 -11.07 -11.97
N THR A 25 -0.38 -12.38 -11.75
CA THR A 25 0.32 -13.31 -12.64
C THR A 25 -0.31 -13.32 -14.04
N TYR A 26 -1.64 -13.44 -14.12
CA TYR A 26 -2.36 -13.44 -15.38
C TYR A 26 -2.18 -12.12 -16.14
N ILE A 27 -2.31 -10.98 -15.45
CA ILE A 27 -2.10 -9.66 -16.05
C ILE A 27 -0.68 -9.52 -16.62
N ILE A 28 0.35 -9.99 -15.90
CA ILE A 28 1.74 -9.93 -16.39
C ILE A 28 1.90 -10.78 -17.65
N GLN A 29 1.33 -11.99 -17.67
CA GLN A 29 1.39 -12.89 -18.83
C GLN A 29 0.64 -12.32 -20.04
N ASP A 30 -0.53 -11.73 -19.83
CA ASP A 30 -1.33 -11.10 -20.89
C ASP A 30 -0.62 -9.87 -21.47
N LEU A 31 -0.09 -8.99 -20.62
CA LEU A 31 0.72 -7.84 -21.05
C LEU A 31 1.94 -8.30 -21.85
N TYR A 32 2.61 -9.37 -21.40
CA TYR A 32 3.74 -9.94 -22.12
C TYR A 32 3.33 -10.50 -23.49
N ALA A 33 2.19 -11.19 -23.58
CA ALA A 33 1.62 -11.71 -24.83
C ALA A 33 1.26 -10.57 -25.81
N LEU A 34 0.86 -9.41 -25.29
CA LEU A 34 0.64 -8.18 -26.06
C LEU A 34 1.93 -7.44 -26.46
N GLY A 35 3.10 -7.96 -26.08
CA GLY A 35 4.41 -7.41 -26.46
C GLY A 35 5.08 -6.56 -25.39
N ALA A 36 4.49 -6.39 -24.21
CA ALA A 36 5.16 -5.70 -23.11
C ALA A 36 6.41 -6.49 -22.66
N ARG A 37 7.51 -5.79 -22.46
CA ARG A 37 8.78 -6.36 -21.95
C ARG A 37 9.29 -5.67 -20.70
N LYS A 38 8.71 -4.53 -20.34
CA LYS A 38 9.04 -3.75 -19.15
C LYS A 38 7.77 -3.57 -18.35
N ILE A 39 7.65 -4.30 -17.25
CA ILE A 39 6.46 -4.28 -16.40
C ILE A 39 6.89 -3.96 -14.96
N GLY A 40 6.32 -2.91 -14.39
CA GLY A 40 6.51 -2.54 -12.99
C GLY A 40 5.34 -3.04 -12.14
N VAL A 41 5.62 -3.64 -10.99
CA VAL A 41 4.60 -4.13 -10.05
C VAL A 41 4.86 -3.54 -8.68
N THR A 42 3.85 -2.93 -8.09
CA THR A 42 3.96 -2.36 -6.74
C THR A 42 3.68 -3.42 -5.67
N MET A 43 4.50 -3.42 -4.62
CA MET A 43 4.21 -4.16 -3.40
C MET A 43 2.97 -3.56 -2.70
N LEU A 44 2.27 -4.37 -1.93
CA LEU A 44 1.27 -3.86 -0.99
C LEU A 44 1.98 -2.97 0.06
N PRO A 45 1.40 -1.81 0.40
CA PRO A 45 1.90 -0.96 1.49
C PRO A 45 1.69 -1.62 2.87
N PRO A 46 2.15 -1.02 3.98
CA PRO A 46 1.78 -1.43 5.34
C PRO A 46 0.29 -1.12 5.62
N ILE A 47 -0.60 -1.97 5.09
CA ILE A 47 -2.06 -1.76 5.15
C ILE A 47 -2.57 -1.64 6.59
N GLY A 48 -1.95 -2.35 7.55
CA GLY A 48 -2.27 -2.27 8.97
C GLY A 48 -2.06 -0.89 9.58
N CYS A 49 -1.30 -0.01 8.92
CA CYS A 49 -1.04 1.35 9.35
C CYS A 49 -1.95 2.41 8.71
N ILE A 50 -2.86 2.02 7.81
CA ILE A 50 -3.77 2.96 7.14
C ILE A 50 -4.84 3.45 8.15
N PRO A 51 -5.19 4.75 8.22
CA PRO A 51 -6.07 5.30 9.26
C PRO A 51 -7.42 4.57 9.42
N ILE A 52 -8.09 4.23 8.31
CA ILE A 52 -9.36 3.49 8.39
C ILE A 52 -9.18 2.07 8.95
N ILE A 53 -8.04 1.43 8.67
CA ILE A 53 -7.73 0.10 9.18
C ILE A 53 -7.44 0.15 10.67
N ILE A 54 -6.66 1.14 11.12
CA ILE A 54 -6.42 1.39 12.55
C ILE A 54 -7.74 1.68 13.27
N THR A 55 -8.60 2.53 12.69
CA THR A 55 -9.87 2.91 13.30
C THR A 55 -10.82 1.71 13.45
N LEU A 56 -10.92 0.86 12.43
CA LEU A 56 -11.86 -0.27 12.43
C LEU A 56 -11.32 -1.51 13.18
N TYR A 57 -10.00 -1.75 13.14
CA TYR A 57 -9.40 -3.01 13.62
C TYR A 57 -8.38 -2.82 14.74
N GLY A 58 -7.95 -1.59 15.03
CA GLY A 58 -6.97 -1.27 16.08
C GLY A 58 -7.50 -1.41 17.51
N SER A 59 -8.78 -1.77 17.69
CA SER A 59 -9.39 -2.00 19.02
C SER A 59 -9.22 -0.81 19.96
N GLY A 60 -9.34 0.41 19.42
CA GLY A 60 -9.16 1.69 20.14
C GLY A 60 -7.71 2.13 20.34
N ASN A 61 -6.72 1.32 19.93
CA ASN A 61 -5.32 1.70 19.95
C ASN A 61 -4.95 2.48 18.69
N ASN A 62 -4.18 3.55 18.83
CA ASN A 62 -3.70 4.36 17.71
C ASN A 62 -2.38 3.82 17.10
N LYS A 63 -2.26 2.50 17.01
CA LYS A 63 -1.07 1.79 16.50
C LYS A 63 -1.42 1.01 15.24
N CYS A 64 -0.42 0.66 14.44
CA CYS A 64 -0.63 -0.24 13.32
C CYS A 64 -1.17 -1.58 13.80
N VAL A 65 -2.05 -2.18 13.00
CA VAL A 65 -2.59 -3.53 13.22
C VAL A 65 -1.59 -4.53 12.62
N GLU A 66 -0.72 -5.08 13.46
CA GLU A 66 0.42 -5.88 12.98
C GLU A 66 -0.02 -7.17 12.27
N GLU A 67 -1.13 -7.79 12.69
CA GLU A 67 -1.67 -8.98 12.02
C GLU A 67 -2.07 -8.69 10.57
N ILE A 68 -2.49 -7.46 10.26
CA ILE A 68 -2.82 -7.02 8.88
C ILE A 68 -1.55 -6.66 8.11
N ASN A 69 -0.53 -6.10 8.77
CA ASN A 69 0.78 -5.89 8.16
C ASN A 69 1.47 -7.21 7.79
N ASP A 70 1.38 -8.24 8.63
CA ASP A 70 1.89 -9.58 8.36
C ASP A 70 1.24 -10.19 7.12
N VAL A 71 -0.06 -9.96 6.95
CA VAL A 71 -0.82 -10.37 5.78
C VAL A 71 -0.28 -9.70 4.50
N ALA A 72 0.00 -8.39 4.54
CA ALA A 72 0.61 -7.66 3.43
C ALA A 72 2.06 -8.13 3.13
N LEU A 73 2.88 -8.33 4.15
CA LEU A 73 4.25 -8.83 4.01
C LEU A 73 4.29 -10.24 3.39
N ASN A 74 3.39 -11.13 3.82
CA ASN A 74 3.28 -12.47 3.26
C ASN A 74 2.84 -12.45 1.79
N PHE A 75 1.91 -11.57 1.41
CA PHE A 75 1.55 -11.37 0.00
C PHE A 75 2.75 -10.90 -0.81
N ASN A 76 3.45 -9.87 -0.33
CA ASN A 76 4.62 -9.29 -1.00
C ASN A 76 5.72 -10.35 -1.23
N LYS A 77 5.99 -11.19 -0.22
CA LYS A 77 6.95 -12.31 -0.34
C LYS A 77 6.55 -13.32 -1.41
N LYS A 78 5.27 -13.72 -1.42
CA LYS A 78 4.74 -14.68 -2.41
C LYS A 78 4.76 -14.11 -3.82
N LEU A 79 4.38 -12.84 -3.95
CA LEU A 79 4.36 -12.15 -5.22
C LEU A 79 5.78 -11.97 -5.79
N ASN A 80 6.78 -11.65 -4.95
CA ASN A 80 8.19 -11.62 -5.35
C ASN A 80 8.67 -12.99 -5.88
N PHE A 81 8.34 -14.08 -5.19
CA PHE A 81 8.69 -15.43 -5.67
C PHE A 81 8.04 -15.77 -7.02
N THR A 82 6.74 -15.45 -7.18
CA THR A 82 6.03 -15.67 -8.45
C THR A 82 6.69 -14.92 -9.61
N THR A 83 7.19 -13.72 -9.34
CA THR A 83 7.68 -12.81 -10.36
C THR A 83 9.11 -13.13 -10.77
N GLU A 84 9.95 -13.57 -9.84
CA GLU A 84 11.23 -14.23 -10.15
C GLU A 84 11.05 -15.44 -11.07
N ASN A 85 9.99 -16.23 -10.88
CA ASN A 85 9.69 -17.37 -11.76
C ASN A 85 9.22 -16.93 -13.14
N LEU A 86 8.39 -15.88 -13.23
CA LEU A 86 7.94 -15.33 -14.52
C LEU A 86 9.11 -14.81 -15.35
N VAL A 87 10.06 -14.08 -14.75
CA VAL A 87 11.26 -13.58 -15.45
C VAL A 87 12.09 -14.74 -16.03
N LYS A 88 12.18 -15.88 -15.32
CA LYS A 88 12.88 -17.08 -15.83
C LYS A 88 12.14 -17.75 -16.99
N MET A 89 10.81 -17.69 -17.02
CA MET A 89 9.98 -18.34 -18.04
C MET A 89 9.74 -17.48 -19.28
N LEU A 90 9.74 -16.16 -19.13
CA LEU A 90 9.36 -15.21 -20.17
C LEU A 90 10.58 -14.45 -20.66
N SER A 91 11.17 -14.96 -21.76
CA SER A 91 12.40 -14.41 -22.31
C SER A 91 12.30 -12.91 -22.64
N GLY A 92 13.27 -12.13 -22.18
CA GLY A 92 13.32 -10.69 -22.39
C GLY A 92 12.34 -9.88 -21.54
N LEU A 93 11.63 -10.50 -20.59
CA LEU A 93 10.84 -9.77 -19.60
C LEU A 93 11.75 -9.12 -18.55
N ASN A 94 11.80 -7.79 -18.53
CA ASN A 94 12.23 -7.00 -17.40
C ASN A 94 11.01 -6.69 -16.52
N LEU A 95 11.02 -7.24 -15.31
CA LEU A 95 9.96 -7.06 -14.33
C LEU A 95 10.57 -6.51 -13.04
N VAL A 96 10.09 -5.35 -12.60
CA VAL A 96 10.63 -4.65 -11.43
C VAL A 96 9.58 -4.51 -10.34
N PHE A 97 9.97 -4.86 -9.11
CA PHE A 97 9.17 -4.64 -7.91
C PHE A 97 9.42 -3.26 -7.32
N PHE A 98 8.35 -2.49 -7.16
CA PHE A 98 8.38 -1.20 -6.47
C PHE A 98 8.03 -1.40 -5.00
N ASP A 99 9.04 -1.25 -4.14
CA ASP A 99 8.87 -1.30 -2.68
C ASP A 99 8.23 -0.02 -2.17
N LEU A 100 6.92 -0.08 -1.95
CA LEU A 100 6.17 0.93 -1.24
C LEU A 100 6.00 0.62 0.25
N TYR A 101 6.33 -0.61 0.67
CA TYR A 101 6.09 -1.05 2.04
C TYR A 101 7.05 -0.35 2.99
N GLN A 102 8.36 -0.50 2.78
CA GLN A 102 9.36 0.02 3.71
C GLN A 102 9.33 1.55 3.80
N PRO A 103 9.36 2.31 2.68
CA PRO A 103 9.32 3.76 2.75
C PRO A 103 8.08 4.29 3.48
N LEU A 104 6.90 3.74 3.21
CA LEU A 104 5.68 4.18 3.86
C LEU A 104 5.66 3.76 5.33
N TYR A 105 6.14 2.56 5.68
CA TYR A 105 6.20 2.08 7.06
C TYR A 105 7.12 2.95 7.93
N GLU A 106 8.31 3.29 7.42
CA GLU A 106 9.21 4.23 8.09
C GLU A 106 8.55 5.60 8.28
N LEU A 107 7.87 6.10 7.25
CA LEU A 107 7.19 7.39 7.29
C LEU A 107 6.08 7.41 8.34
N VAL A 108 5.24 6.36 8.40
CA VAL A 108 4.15 6.33 9.38
C VAL A 108 4.62 6.06 10.79
N THR A 109 5.73 5.35 10.98
CA THR A 109 6.27 5.05 12.33
C THR A 109 7.11 6.19 12.88
N LYS A 110 7.78 6.96 12.02
CA LYS A 110 8.65 8.08 12.39
C LYS A 110 8.40 9.34 11.53
N PRO A 111 7.16 9.88 11.51
CA PRO A 111 6.79 10.97 10.60
C PRO A 111 7.63 12.24 10.80
N SER A 112 7.98 12.57 12.05
CA SER A 112 8.77 13.75 12.38
C SER A 112 10.18 13.74 11.76
N ASN A 113 10.77 12.56 11.53
CA ASN A 113 12.07 12.45 10.85
C ASN A 113 12.02 12.91 9.39
N TYR A 114 10.82 12.99 8.81
CA TYR A 114 10.59 13.30 7.42
C TYR A 114 9.77 14.59 7.24
N GLY A 115 9.59 15.38 8.31
CA GLY A 115 8.86 16.65 8.27
C GLY A 115 7.33 16.51 8.32
N PHE A 116 6.81 15.35 8.67
CA PHE A 116 5.38 15.13 8.84
C PHE A 116 5.00 15.22 10.32
N PHE A 117 3.86 15.86 10.59
CA PHE A 117 3.28 16.02 11.92
C PHE A 117 2.33 14.87 12.26
N GLU A 118 1.50 14.44 11.32
CA GLU A 118 0.42 13.47 11.57
C GLU A 118 0.45 12.31 10.57
N ALA A 119 0.35 11.08 11.09
CA ALA A 119 0.43 9.84 10.32
C ALA A 119 -0.60 8.78 10.72
N ARG A 120 -1.54 9.11 11.60
CA ARG A 120 -2.56 8.20 12.12
C ARG A 120 -3.98 8.57 11.72
N LYS A 121 -4.18 9.78 11.21
CA LYS A 121 -5.42 10.24 10.60
C LYS A 121 -5.15 11.00 9.32
N GLY A 122 -6.14 11.03 8.44
CA GLY A 122 -6.17 11.89 7.27
C GLY A 122 -6.24 13.38 7.65
N CYS A 123 -5.78 14.23 6.72
CA CYS A 123 -5.99 15.68 6.81
C CYS A 123 -7.48 16.05 6.69
N CYS A 124 -8.26 15.29 5.94
CA CYS A 124 -9.62 15.63 5.54
C CYS A 124 -10.69 15.11 6.51
N ALA A 125 -11.70 15.95 6.79
CA ALA A 125 -12.79 15.63 7.72
C ALA A 125 -12.26 15.23 9.12
N SER A 126 -12.76 14.15 9.74
CA SER A 126 -12.14 13.60 10.96
C SER A 126 -10.83 12.87 10.68
N GLY A 127 -10.64 12.40 9.45
CA GLY A 127 -9.46 11.67 9.00
C GLY A 127 -9.44 10.19 9.44
N LEU A 128 -10.50 9.70 10.07
CA LEU A 128 -10.56 8.37 10.67
C LEU A 128 -11.21 7.34 9.75
N VAL A 129 -12.27 7.73 9.03
CA VAL A 129 -13.06 6.80 8.18
C VAL A 129 -13.48 7.39 6.84
N GLU A 130 -13.38 8.71 6.68
CA GLU A 130 -13.82 9.41 5.49
C GLU A 130 -12.89 9.15 4.32
N VAL A 131 -13.46 8.87 3.15
CA VAL A 131 -12.76 8.62 1.88
C VAL A 131 -13.63 9.14 0.74
N GLY A 132 -13.01 9.59 -0.35
CA GLY A 132 -13.75 9.96 -1.56
C GLY A 132 -14.87 10.98 -1.29
N PHE A 133 -16.14 10.63 -1.51
CA PHE A 133 -17.26 11.59 -1.38
C PHE A 133 -17.45 12.15 0.04
N THR A 134 -17.12 11.40 1.08
CA THR A 134 -17.22 11.85 2.49
C THR A 134 -16.06 12.77 2.89
N CYS A 135 -15.01 12.84 2.06
CA CYS A 135 -13.90 13.77 2.18
C CYS A 135 -13.90 14.76 1.02
N ASN A 136 -14.39 15.99 1.24
CA ASN A 136 -14.44 17.00 0.19
C ASN A 136 -14.19 18.41 0.74
N ARG A 137 -14.19 19.41 -0.15
CA ARG A 137 -13.90 20.82 0.20
C ARG A 137 -14.82 21.42 1.27
N LYS A 138 -15.98 20.82 1.53
CA LYS A 138 -16.95 21.25 2.56
C LYS A 138 -16.83 20.46 3.86
N SER A 139 -15.94 19.47 3.94
CA SER A 139 -15.77 18.65 5.13
C SER A 139 -15.18 19.46 6.28
N ILE A 140 -15.96 19.63 7.34
CA ILE A 140 -15.54 20.27 8.59
C ILE A 140 -14.42 19.43 9.22
N GLY A 141 -13.40 20.09 9.78
CA GLY A 141 -12.24 19.44 10.40
C GLY A 141 -11.06 19.21 9.45
N THR A 142 -11.23 19.53 8.15
CA THR A 142 -10.13 19.45 7.19
C THR A 142 -8.97 20.37 7.59
N CYS A 143 -7.75 19.83 7.59
CA CYS A 143 -6.55 20.52 8.03
C CYS A 143 -6.19 21.69 7.11
N ALA A 144 -5.48 22.69 7.66
CA ALA A 144 -5.04 23.86 6.89
C ALA A 144 -3.83 23.57 5.97
N ASN A 145 -2.96 22.63 6.38
CA ASN A 145 -1.75 22.28 5.64
C ASN A 145 -1.63 20.75 5.46
N ALA A 146 -2.05 20.25 4.30
CA ALA A 146 -1.97 18.83 3.99
C ALA A 146 -0.53 18.31 3.82
N SER A 147 0.48 19.18 3.67
CA SER A 147 1.86 18.75 3.52
C SER A 147 2.47 18.22 4.82
N GLU A 148 1.84 18.50 5.96
CA GLU A 148 2.24 18.00 7.29
C GLU A 148 1.59 16.65 7.63
N TYR A 149 0.73 16.12 6.77
CA TYR A 149 -0.02 14.89 6.98
C TYR A 149 0.45 13.79 6.03
N VAL A 150 0.59 12.57 6.53
CA VAL A 150 0.93 11.42 5.67
C VAL A 150 -0.24 11.05 4.76
N PHE A 151 -1.47 11.13 5.28
CA PHE A 151 -2.70 10.75 4.56
C PHE A 151 -3.59 11.96 4.28
N TRP A 152 -4.17 12.02 3.09
CA TRP A 152 -5.14 13.04 2.70
C TRP A 152 -6.50 12.75 3.33
N ASP A 153 -7.04 11.56 3.06
CA ASP A 153 -8.24 11.04 3.70
C ASP A 153 -7.86 9.83 4.58
N SER A 154 -8.81 9.01 5.01
CA SER A 154 -8.49 7.86 5.87
C SER A 154 -7.81 6.68 5.15
N LEU A 155 -7.56 6.79 3.84
CA LEU A 155 -6.99 5.72 3.01
C LEU A 155 -5.82 6.18 2.14
N HIS A 156 -5.95 7.32 1.46
CA HIS A 156 -5.05 7.77 0.42
C HIS A 156 -3.93 8.67 0.96
N PRO A 157 -2.67 8.52 0.50
CA PRO A 157 -1.59 9.43 0.86
C PRO A 157 -1.79 10.86 0.38
N THR A 158 -1.21 11.83 1.08
CA THR A 158 -1.13 13.22 0.59
C THR A 158 -0.19 13.35 -0.60
N GLN A 159 -0.24 14.50 -1.29
CA GLN A 159 0.74 14.84 -2.32
C GLN A 159 2.18 14.83 -1.77
N ALA A 160 2.39 15.30 -0.54
CA ALA A 160 3.71 15.30 0.09
C ALA A 160 4.23 13.87 0.28
N THR A 161 3.39 12.95 0.76
CA THR A 161 3.75 11.53 0.88
C THR A 161 4.01 10.90 -0.48
N ASN A 162 3.17 11.16 -1.49
CA ASN A 162 3.40 10.62 -2.83
C ASN A 162 4.73 11.09 -3.42
N LYS A 163 5.11 12.35 -3.21
CA LYS A 163 6.43 12.86 -3.61
C LYS A 163 7.55 12.09 -2.91
N PHE A 164 7.46 11.94 -1.58
CA PHE A 164 8.43 11.17 -0.79
C PHE A 164 8.57 9.72 -1.29
N LEU A 165 7.45 9.04 -1.57
CA LEU A 165 7.46 7.66 -2.06
C LEU A 165 8.09 7.56 -3.46
N ILE A 166 7.74 8.45 -4.38
CA ILE A 166 8.32 8.47 -5.73
C ILE A 166 9.83 8.69 -5.69
N ASP A 167 10.32 9.61 -4.84
CA ASP A 167 11.76 9.86 -4.70
C ASP A 167 12.53 8.58 -4.28
N ARG A 168 11.89 7.68 -3.50
CA ARG A 168 12.46 6.38 -3.11
C ARG A 168 12.38 5.33 -4.22
N LEU A 169 11.43 5.45 -5.14
CA LEU A 169 11.24 4.53 -6.25
C LEU A 169 12.08 4.87 -7.49
N ILE A 170 12.66 6.07 -7.58
CA ILE A 170 13.47 6.52 -8.74
C ILE A 170 14.49 5.46 -9.19
N PRO A 171 15.33 4.85 -8.32
CA PRO A 171 16.30 3.85 -8.76
C PRO A 171 15.64 2.62 -9.42
N ALA A 172 14.52 2.14 -8.87
CA ALA A 172 13.76 1.04 -9.44
C ALA A 172 13.12 1.43 -10.78
N ILE A 173 12.60 2.65 -10.89
CA ILE A 173 12.02 3.16 -12.14
C ILE A 173 13.09 3.25 -13.24
N ILE A 174 14.28 3.74 -12.90
CA ILE A 174 15.43 3.78 -13.82
C ILE A 174 15.78 2.35 -14.27
N SER A 175 15.84 1.39 -13.34
CA SER A 175 16.10 -0.01 -13.67
C SER A 175 15.03 -0.60 -14.61
N LEU A 176 13.76 -0.25 -14.42
CA LEU A 176 12.68 -0.73 -15.29
C LEU A 176 12.77 -0.13 -16.71
N VAL A 177 13.12 1.15 -16.82
CA VAL A 177 13.07 1.88 -18.10
C VAL A 177 14.34 1.70 -18.91
N TYR A 178 15.50 1.60 -18.28
CA TYR A 178 16.80 1.65 -18.96
C TYR A 178 17.58 0.33 -18.97
N ASN A 179 17.21 -0.65 -18.14
CA ASN A 179 17.71 -2.02 -18.22
C ASN A 179 16.71 -2.93 -18.95
#